data_AF-A0A9D6JQK6-F1
#
_entry.id   AF-A0A9D6JQK6-F1
#
_cell.length_a   1.000
_cell.length_b   1.000
_cell.length_c   1.000
_cell.angle_alpha   90.00
_cell.angle_beta   90.00
_cell.angle_gamma   90.00
#
_symmetry.space_group_name_H-M   'P 1'
#
loop_
_entity.id
_entity.type
_entity.pdbx_description
1 polymer ?
#
loop_
_entity_poly.entity_id
_entity_poly.type
_entity_poly.pdbx_seq_one_letter_code
_entity_poly.pdbx_strand_id
1 'polypeptide(L)'
;MIVLKIRVDHLVELQKLDFEISSILKDAFELEKKPKASEKSLLKKLEGMKKERIHLTKTLDSLIVKRYERLKGNKSDSNAVVPVIKAVCQGCFIGVSTSTYAEIQRKDVAANCDHCGRFIYYQAAS
;
A
#
# COMPACT_ATOMS: atom_id res chain seq x y z
N MET A 1 15.77 12.35 -16.45
CA MET A 1 15.17 11.38 -15.50
C MET A 1 13.83 11.95 -15.04
N ILE A 2 12.73 11.28 -15.34
CA ILE A 2 11.39 11.73 -14.95
C ILE A 2 11.21 11.40 -13.47
N VAL A 3 11.34 12.40 -12.60
CA VAL A 3 11.01 12.26 -11.18
C VAL A 3 9.49 12.32 -11.09
N LEU A 4 8.83 11.16 -11.15
CA LEU A 4 7.42 11.06 -10.76
C LEU A 4 7.37 11.44 -9.28
N LYS A 5 6.94 12.66 -8.97
CA LYS A 5 6.64 13.09 -7.60
C LYS A 5 5.38 12.36 -7.15
N ILE A 6 5.54 11.13 -6.68
CA ILE A 6 4.45 10.34 -6.13
C ILE A 6 4.29 10.77 -4.67
N ARG A 7 3.12 11.32 -4.32
CA ARG A 7 2.78 11.53 -2.92
C ARG A 7 2.68 10.18 -2.23
N VAL A 8 3.53 9.95 -1.24
CA VAL A 8 3.52 8.74 -0.41
C VAL A 8 2.13 8.47 0.20
N ASP A 9 1.42 9.53 0.57
CA ASP A 9 0.11 9.44 1.24
C ASP A 9 -0.89 8.58 0.46
N HIS A 10 -0.97 8.79 -0.85
CA HIS A 10 -1.92 8.05 -1.70
C HIS A 10 -1.55 6.57 -1.81
N LEU A 11 -0.25 6.25 -1.83
CA LEU A 11 0.23 4.87 -1.89
C LEU A 11 -0.04 4.13 -0.56
N VAL A 12 0.21 4.81 0.55
CA VAL A 12 -0.05 4.27 1.89
C VAL A 12 -1.56 4.08 2.09
N GLU A 13 -2.37 5.04 1.68
CA GLU A 13 -3.84 4.95 1.79
C GLU A 13 -4.40 3.82 0.91
N LEU A 14 -3.89 3.67 -0.31
CA LEU A 14 -4.29 2.56 -1.19
C LEU A 14 -3.99 1.20 -0.55
N GLN A 15 -2.84 1.05 0.09
CA GLN A 15 -2.47 -0.18 0.80
C GLN A 15 -3.35 -0.45 2.01
N LYS A 16 -3.70 0.58 2.79
CA LYS A 16 -4.64 0.44 3.92
C LYS A 16 -6.00 -0.03 3.44
N LEU A 17 -6.57 0.62 2.42
CA LEU A 17 -7.85 0.23 1.83
C LEU A 17 -7.81 -1.23 1.35
N ASP A 18 -6.73 -1.65 0.69
CA ASP A 18 -6.57 -3.03 0.25
C ASP A 18 -6.49 -4.03 1.40
N PHE A 19 -5.77 -3.69 2.47
CA PHE A 19 -5.68 -4.52 3.67
C PHE A 19 -7.06 -4.68 4.32
N GLU A 20 -7.79 -3.58 4.52
CA GLU A 20 -9.11 -3.61 5.15
C GLU A 20 -10.15 -4.33 4.27
N ILE A 21 -10.15 -4.10 2.95
CA ILE A 21 -10.99 -4.85 2.00
C ILE A 21 -10.69 -6.35 2.10
N SER A 22 -9.40 -6.73 2.13
CA SER A 22 -9.03 -8.15 2.26
C SER A 22 -9.45 -8.74 3.60
N SER A 23 -9.40 -7.98 4.69
CA SER A 23 -9.87 -8.44 6.02
C SER A 23 -11.37 -8.70 6.00
N ILE A 24 -12.16 -7.73 5.51
CA ILE A 24 -13.62 -7.87 5.44
C ILE A 24 -14.03 -9.04 4.55
N LEU A 25 -13.35 -9.27 3.43
CA LEU A 25 -13.63 -10.40 2.55
C LEU A 25 -13.33 -11.75 3.21
N LYS A 26 -12.25 -11.84 4.00
CA LYS A 26 -11.93 -13.05 4.77
C LYS A 26 -12.96 -13.29 5.87
N ASP A 27 -13.30 -12.25 6.63
CA ASP A 27 -14.32 -12.33 7.68
C ASP A 27 -15.67 -12.75 7.08
N ALA A 28 -16.07 -12.18 5.93
CA ALA A 28 -17.31 -12.55 5.25
C ALA A 28 -17.33 -14.01 4.78
N PHE A 29 -16.20 -14.52 4.28
CA PHE A 29 -16.05 -15.91 3.86
C PHE A 29 -16.13 -16.88 5.06
N GLU A 30 -15.54 -16.54 6.20
CA GLU A 30 -15.62 -17.35 7.42
C GLU A 30 -17.02 -17.34 8.06
N LEU A 31 -17.81 -16.28 7.80
CA LEU A 31 -19.14 -16.06 8.37
C LEU A 31 -20.31 -16.67 7.55
N GLU A 32 -20.05 -17.42 6.48
CA GLU A 32 -21.07 -18.19 5.71
C GLU A 32 -21.90 -19.20 6.55
N LYS A 33 -21.74 -19.23 7.88
CA LYS A 33 -22.47 -20.11 8.79
C LYS A 33 -23.77 -19.55 9.39
N LYS A 34 -24.12 -18.25 9.35
CA LYS A 34 -25.46 -17.73 9.76
C LYS A 34 -25.79 -16.33 9.19
N PRO A 35 -26.92 -16.12 8.49
CA PRO A 35 -27.32 -14.79 8.04
C PRO A 35 -27.89 -13.98 9.22
N LYS A 36 -27.32 -12.79 9.46
CA LYS A 36 -27.84 -11.81 10.42
C LYS A 36 -27.82 -10.43 9.76
N ALA A 37 -28.68 -9.52 10.22
CA ALA A 37 -28.78 -8.13 9.74
C ALA A 37 -27.44 -7.34 9.70
N SER A 38 -26.40 -7.83 10.38
CA SER A 38 -25.01 -7.37 10.31
C SER A 38 -24.34 -7.54 8.94
N GLU A 39 -24.84 -8.41 8.07
CA GLU A 39 -24.26 -8.65 6.74
C GLU A 39 -24.48 -7.47 5.78
N LYS A 40 -25.67 -6.84 5.83
CA LYS A 40 -26.02 -5.73 4.95
C LYS A 40 -25.17 -4.47 5.22
N SER A 41 -24.84 -4.20 6.49
CA SER A 41 -23.97 -3.07 6.85
C SER A 41 -22.52 -3.32 6.43
N LEU A 42 -22.03 -4.57 6.57
CA LEU A 42 -20.70 -4.98 6.12
C LEU A 42 -20.56 -4.88 4.60
N LEU A 43 -21.55 -5.38 3.85
CA LEU A 43 -21.57 -5.26 2.39
C LEU A 43 -21.57 -3.81 1.93
N LYS A 44 -22.39 -2.95 2.57
CA LYS A 44 -22.41 -1.51 2.27
C LYS A 44 -21.06 -0.84 2.56
N LYS A 45 -20.39 -1.21 3.67
CA LYS A 45 -19.06 -0.72 3.99
C LYS A 45 -18.04 -1.17 2.94
N LEU A 46 -18.04 -2.44 2.56
CA LEU A 46 -17.17 -3.01 1.53
C LEU A 46 -17.34 -2.30 0.18
N GLU A 47 -18.59 -2.05 -0.25
CA GLU A 47 -18.87 -1.28 -1.46
C GLU A 47 -18.32 0.15 -1.39
N GLY A 48 -18.45 0.82 -0.25
CA GLY A 48 -17.89 2.15 -0.01
C GLY A 48 -16.37 2.16 -0.20
N MET A 49 -15.68 1.21 0.44
CA MET A 49 -14.22 1.09 0.36
C MET A 49 -13.75 0.74 -1.05
N LYS A 50 -14.48 -0.12 -1.78
CA LYS A 50 -14.18 -0.40 -3.19
C LYS A 50 -14.30 0.85 -4.07
N LYS A 51 -15.32 1.68 -3.83
CA LYS A 51 -15.48 2.95 -4.56
C LYS A 51 -14.35 3.93 -4.26
N GLU A 52 -13.96 4.04 -2.99
CA GLU A 52 -12.84 4.87 -2.57
C GLU A 52 -11.52 4.41 -3.19
N ARG A 53 -11.25 3.10 -3.18
CA ARG A 53 -10.11 2.50 -3.86
C ARG A 53 -10.09 2.87 -5.35
N ILE A 54 -11.22 2.74 -6.04
CA ILE A 54 -11.33 3.09 -7.48
C ILE A 54 -11.07 4.59 -7.69
N HIS A 55 -11.58 5.44 -6.81
CA HIS A 55 -11.34 6.88 -6.88
C HIS A 55 -9.84 7.18 -6.74
N LEU A 56 -9.18 6.60 -5.74
CA LEU A 56 -7.77 6.80 -5.47
C LEU A 56 -6.87 6.27 -6.60
N THR A 57 -7.19 5.13 -7.20
CA THR A 57 -6.41 4.63 -8.34
C THR A 57 -6.57 5.48 -9.59
N LYS A 58 -7.69 6.20 -9.76
CA LYS A 58 -7.90 7.15 -10.87
C LYS A 58 -7.12 8.45 -10.69
N THR A 59 -6.75 8.83 -9.46
CA THR A 59 -5.92 10.03 -9.21
C THR A 59 -4.42 9.74 -9.33
N LEU A 60 -4.03 8.47 -9.34
CA LEU A 60 -2.66 8.01 -9.51
C LEU A 60 -2.34 7.75 -10.99
N ASP A 61 -1.06 7.93 -11.36
CA ASP A 61 -0.58 7.55 -12.69
C ASP A 61 -0.76 6.04 -12.90
N SER A 62 -1.25 5.65 -14.08
CA SER A 62 -1.52 4.25 -14.43
C SER A 62 -0.31 3.31 -14.28
N LEU A 63 0.91 3.80 -14.52
CA LEU A 63 2.14 3.04 -14.34
C LEU A 63 2.42 2.79 -12.85
N ILE A 64 2.10 3.76 -11.98
CA ILE A 64 2.21 3.61 -10.53
C ILE A 64 1.22 2.54 -10.05
N VAL A 65 -0.04 2.64 -10.48
CA VAL A 65 -1.08 1.66 -10.12
C VAL A 65 -0.70 0.26 -10.59
N LYS A 66 -0.28 0.10 -11.87
CA LYS A 66 0.14 -1.19 -12.41
C LYS A 66 1.32 -1.79 -11.63
N ARG A 67 2.28 -0.95 -11.23
CA ARG A 67 3.42 -1.39 -10.42
C ARG A 67 2.99 -1.80 -9.02
N TYR A 68 2.12 -1.02 -8.39
CA TYR A 68 1.57 -1.32 -7.08
C TYR A 68 0.86 -2.68 -7.08
N GLU A 69 -0.06 -2.92 -8.03
CA GLU A 69 -0.80 -4.18 -8.12
C GLU A 69 0.15 -5.38 -8.34
N ARG A 70 1.16 -5.21 -9.19
CA ARG A 70 2.18 -6.25 -9.42
C ARG A 70 2.96 -6.56 -8.15
N LEU A 71 3.36 -5.55 -7.37
CA LEU A 71 4.08 -5.75 -6.12
C LEU A 71 3.17 -6.44 -5.09
N LYS A 72 1.95 -5.95 -4.89
CA LYS A 72 0.96 -6.55 -4.01
C LYS A 72 0.71 -8.03 -4.35
N GLY A 73 0.57 -8.38 -5.62
CA GLY A 73 0.35 -9.77 -6.05
C GLY A 73 1.58 -10.69 -5.95
N ASN A 74 2.79 -10.14 -6.10
CA ASN A 74 4.02 -10.95 -6.15
C ASN A 74 4.73 -11.09 -4.79
N LYS A 75 4.35 -10.31 -3.78
CA LYS A 75 4.96 -10.36 -2.44
C LYS A 75 4.08 -11.20 -1.51
N SER A 76 4.70 -12.11 -0.76
CA SER A 76 4.00 -13.02 0.16
C SER A 76 3.19 -12.29 1.24
N ASP A 77 3.63 -11.11 1.66
CA ASP A 77 2.97 -10.25 2.64
C ASP A 77 1.96 -9.27 2.01
N SER A 78 1.80 -9.28 0.68
CA SER A 78 0.97 -8.34 -0.08
C SER A 78 1.30 -6.85 0.13
N ASN A 79 2.41 -6.51 0.79
CA ASN A 79 2.82 -5.13 1.01
C ASN A 79 3.58 -4.63 -0.21
N ALA A 80 3.02 -3.63 -0.90
CA ALA A 80 3.66 -2.95 -2.01
C ALA A 80 4.44 -1.70 -1.56
N VAL A 81 4.08 -1.13 -0.41
CA VAL A 81 4.56 0.14 0.14
C VAL A 81 5.01 -0.11 1.58
N VAL A 82 6.25 0.23 1.92
CA VAL A 82 6.81 -0.03 3.26
C VAL A 82 7.66 1.14 3.74
N PRO A 83 7.73 1.38 5.06
CA PRO A 83 8.63 2.39 5.58
C PRO A 83 10.10 1.97 5.47
N VAL A 84 10.96 2.97 5.52
CA VAL A 84 12.39 2.83 5.79
C VAL A 84 12.66 3.44 7.15
N ILE A 85 13.20 2.62 8.06
CA ILE A 85 13.55 2.99 9.44
C ILE A 85 15.04 2.76 9.61
N LYS A 86 15.78 3.77 10.10
CA LYS A 86 17.26 3.70 10.25
C LYS A 86 17.96 3.19 8.98
N ALA A 87 17.57 3.71 7.82
CA ALA A 87 18.03 3.31 6.49
C ALA A 87 17.75 1.84 6.08
N VAL A 88 16.89 1.10 6.81
CA VAL A 88 16.52 -0.28 6.49
C VAL A 88 15.11 -0.34 5.90
N CYS A 89 14.96 -0.95 4.72
CA CYS A 89 13.67 -1.24 4.13
C CYS A 89 12.91 -2.28 4.96
N GLN A 90 11.73 -1.93 5.49
CA GLN A 90 10.97 -2.83 6.37
C GLN A 90 10.23 -3.96 5.62
N GLY A 91 10.39 -4.06 4.30
CA GLY A 91 9.81 -5.15 3.51
C GLY A 91 10.81 -6.27 3.14
N CYS A 92 12.10 -5.97 3.05
CA CYS A 92 13.13 -6.99 2.80
C CYS A 92 14.24 -6.99 3.85
N PHE A 93 14.21 -6.06 4.80
CA PHE A 93 15.18 -5.92 5.89
C PHE A 93 16.62 -5.66 5.43
N ILE A 94 16.79 -5.16 4.20
CA ILE A 94 18.08 -4.76 3.65
C ILE A 94 18.21 -3.23 3.71
N GLY A 95 19.42 -2.75 4.00
CA GLY A 95 19.76 -1.33 3.96
C GLY A 95 19.55 -0.75 2.56
N VAL A 96 18.88 0.40 2.45
CA VAL A 96 18.76 1.12 1.17
C VAL A 96 20.02 1.95 0.92
N SER A 97 20.31 2.26 -0.34
CA SER A 97 21.47 3.09 -0.68
C SER A 97 21.36 4.49 -0.07
N THR A 98 22.52 5.12 0.17
CA THR A 98 22.60 6.49 0.72
C THR A 98 21.84 7.50 -0.14
N SER A 99 21.90 7.37 -1.47
CA SER A 99 21.15 8.20 -2.42
C SER A 99 19.65 8.04 -2.24
N THR A 100 19.17 6.79 -2.18
CA THR A 100 17.75 6.48 -2.00
C THR A 100 17.26 6.94 -0.63
N TYR A 101 18.05 6.77 0.43
CA TYR A 101 17.72 7.25 1.77
C TYR A 101 17.62 8.78 1.83
N ALA A 102 18.60 9.48 1.28
CA ALA A 102 18.58 10.95 1.18
C ALA A 102 17.39 11.46 0.35
N GLU A 103 17.00 10.71 -0.69
CA GLU A 103 15.84 11.05 -1.52
C GLU A 103 14.53 11.01 -0.75
N ILE A 104 14.26 9.91 -0.02
CA ILE A 104 12.99 9.72 0.71
C ILE A 104 12.90 10.55 1.99
N GLN A 105 14.02 11.06 2.52
CA GLN A 105 14.03 11.99 3.65
C GLN A 105 13.37 13.34 3.30
N ARG A 106 13.26 13.68 2.02
CA ARG A 106 12.48 14.83 1.56
C ARG A 106 11.00 14.46 1.72
N LYS A 107 10.29 15.21 2.56
CA LYS A 107 8.89 14.94 2.92
C LYS A 107 8.03 14.66 1.67
N ASP A 108 7.15 13.67 1.82
CA ASP A 108 6.12 13.23 0.86
C ASP A 108 6.58 12.47 -0.39
N VAL A 109 7.87 12.15 -0.53
CA VAL A 109 8.40 11.40 -1.68
C VAL A 109 8.49 9.90 -1.39
N ALA A 110 7.87 9.10 -2.25
CA ALA A 110 8.15 7.67 -2.32
C ALA A 110 9.22 7.36 -3.37
N ALA A 111 10.13 6.44 -3.05
CA ALA A 111 11.10 5.88 -3.99
C ALA A 111 10.89 4.37 -4.15
N ASN A 112 11.74 3.70 -4.91
CA ASN A 112 11.76 2.24 -4.98
C ASN A 112 12.94 1.69 -4.18
N CYS A 113 12.71 0.60 -3.44
CA CYS A 113 13.79 -0.14 -2.81
C CYS A 113 14.69 -0.78 -3.88
N ASP A 114 15.99 -0.51 -3.80
CA ASP A 114 17.03 -1.01 -4.71
C ASP A 114 17.10 -2.55 -4.74
N HIS A 115 16.65 -3.21 -3.67
CA HIS A 115 16.75 -4.67 -3.52
C HIS A 115 15.45 -5.40 -3.88
N CYS A 116 14.31 -4.99 -3.31
CA CYS A 116 13.06 -5.73 -3.46
C CYS A 116 12.05 -5.07 -4.40
N GLY A 117 12.33 -3.83 -4.83
CA GLY A 117 11.51 -3.06 -5.75
C GLY A 117 10.23 -2.45 -5.16
N ARG A 118 9.91 -2.70 -3.88
CA ARG A 118 8.76 -2.10 -3.19
C ARG A 118 8.85 -0.57 -3.20
N PHE A 119 7.70 0.10 -3.13
CA PHE A 119 7.68 1.52 -2.82
C PHE A 119 8.15 1.71 -1.38
N ILE A 120 9.01 2.70 -1.16
CA ILE A 120 9.57 3.01 0.14
C ILE A 120 9.41 4.48 0.47
N TYR A 121 9.22 4.77 1.75
CA TYR A 121 9.12 6.13 2.26
C TYR A 121 9.85 6.26 3.59
N TYR A 122 10.27 7.49 3.91
CA TYR A 122 10.96 7.75 5.16
C TYR A 122 10.00 7.71 6.36
N GLN A 123 10.40 6.97 7.39
CA GLN A 123 9.76 7.01 8.69
C GLN A 123 10.83 7.24 9.76
N ALA A 124 10.67 8.31 10.54
CA ALA A 124 11.55 8.57 11.67
C ALA A 124 11.46 7.40 12.67
N ALA A 125 12.62 7.00 13.21
CA ALA A 125 12.64 6.03 14.30
C ALA A 125 12.11 6.72 15.56
N SER A 126 11.01 6.21 16.10
CA SER A 126 10.47 6.60 17.40
C SER A 126 11.34 6.10 18.54
#